data_AF-A0A2N8TCL1-F1
#
_entry.id   AF-A0A2N8TCL1-F1
#
_cell.length_a   1.000
_cell.length_b   1.000
_cell.length_c   1.000
_cell.angle_alpha   90.00
_cell.angle_beta   90.00
_cell.angle_gamma   90.00
#
_symmetry.space_group_name_H-M   'P 1'
#
loop_
_entity.id
_entity.type
_entity.pdbx_description
1 polymer ?
#
loop_
_entity_poly.entity_id
_entity_poly.type
_entity_poly.pdbx_seq_one_letter_code
_entity_poly.pdbx_strand_id
1 'polypeptide(L)'
;GELDRVRAYGRLLAACGINAVSVNNVNVHAAEARLLTDRIGEVADIAAVLRPYGIRTHLSVSFAAPITLGGLSTADPLDGAVRGWWAEATRRVYEAIPDFGGYVVKADSEGQPGPFAYGGSHAEGANLLAAALEPFGGTVHWRAFVYDHRQDWRDRTTDRARAAYDHFVPLDGEFAGNAVLQVKHGPMDFQVREPVSPLIGAMPGTRLAVELQATQEYTGQQRHVCWLGPMWSEVLRFRPEPGWTAGELARGGLVAVSNAGDDPFWTGHPLAQANLYTFGRLAWRPDAEPRAVLDEWIGLSFPDAPRELADGLHAVLDGSWRTYEKYTAPLGVGFMVQPGHHYGPSVDGYEYSPWGTYHFADRDGIGVDRSVKSGTGFAGQYGEPWAGLYASPDTCPDELLLFFHHVPYGHVLKSGKTVIQHIYDTHFEGVEEVEEARSVWASLAGLVDPACHSRVAERYEEQLRGAREWRDQVNSYFFRKSGVPA
;
A
#
# COMPACT_ATOMS: atom_id res chain seq x y z
N GLY A 1 25.21 17.57 -12.42
CA GLY A 1 24.19 18.60 -12.23
C GLY A 1 23.15 18.15 -11.23
N GLU A 2 22.35 19.08 -10.75
CA GLU A 2 21.32 18.88 -9.70
C GLU A 2 20.32 17.75 -10.02
N LEU A 3 20.01 17.55 -11.31
CA LEU A 3 19.08 16.50 -11.78
C LEU A 3 19.74 15.20 -12.26
N ASP A 4 21.05 15.01 -12.09
CA ASP A 4 21.71 13.78 -12.54
C ASP A 4 21.18 12.55 -11.80
N ARG A 5 20.79 12.72 -10.52
CA ARG A 5 20.16 11.66 -9.76
C ARG A 5 18.75 11.36 -10.28
N VAL A 6 17.95 12.37 -10.60
CA VAL A 6 16.63 12.17 -11.26
C VAL A 6 16.80 11.43 -12.59
N ARG A 7 17.84 11.75 -13.38
CA ARG A 7 18.17 11.03 -14.62
C ARG A 7 18.51 9.56 -14.36
N ALA A 8 19.32 9.27 -13.33
CA ALA A 8 19.65 7.91 -12.95
C ALA A 8 18.40 7.14 -12.50
N TYR A 9 17.50 7.79 -11.75
CA TYR A 9 16.23 7.21 -11.33
C TYR A 9 15.33 6.89 -12.53
N GLY A 10 15.21 7.82 -13.50
CA GLY A 10 14.46 7.58 -14.73
C GLY A 10 14.94 6.35 -15.51
N ARG A 11 16.27 6.10 -15.53
CA ARG A 11 16.84 4.87 -16.11
C ARG A 11 16.40 3.61 -15.37
N LEU A 12 16.41 3.63 -14.03
CA LEU A 12 16.00 2.49 -13.21
C LEU A 12 14.52 2.17 -13.38
N LEU A 13 13.67 3.21 -13.35
CA LEU A 13 12.22 3.08 -13.57
C LEU A 13 11.89 2.51 -14.96
N ALA A 14 12.52 3.05 -16.01
CA ALA A 14 12.29 2.56 -17.36
C ALA A 14 12.82 1.12 -17.56
N ALA A 15 13.91 0.76 -16.89
CA ALA A 15 14.47 -0.60 -16.97
C ALA A 15 13.51 -1.67 -16.43
N CYS A 16 12.65 -1.35 -15.45
CA CYS A 16 11.63 -2.26 -14.95
C CYS A 16 10.23 -2.01 -15.56
N GLY A 17 10.08 -1.07 -16.50
CA GLY A 17 8.85 -0.85 -17.27
C GLY A 17 7.89 0.20 -16.69
N ILE A 18 8.33 0.99 -15.71
CA ILE A 18 7.53 2.08 -15.13
C ILE A 18 7.53 3.28 -16.10
N ASN A 19 6.34 3.83 -16.36
CA ASN A 19 6.11 4.86 -17.38
C ASN A 19 5.46 6.14 -16.85
N ALA A 20 5.25 6.27 -15.53
CA ALA A 20 4.64 7.43 -14.91
C ALA A 20 5.17 7.65 -13.50
N VAL A 21 5.30 8.92 -13.09
CA VAL A 21 5.72 9.32 -11.74
C VAL A 21 4.92 10.54 -11.30
N SER A 22 4.29 10.49 -10.12
CA SER A 22 3.87 11.69 -9.39
C SER A 22 5.04 12.19 -8.54
N VAL A 23 5.40 13.46 -8.65
CA VAL A 23 6.66 14.00 -8.09
C VAL A 23 6.53 14.55 -6.68
N ASN A 24 5.32 14.57 -6.11
CA ASN A 24 5.05 15.14 -4.78
C ASN A 24 4.09 14.26 -3.98
N ASN A 25 3.99 14.58 -2.68
CA ASN A 25 3.13 13.89 -1.73
C ASN A 25 1.64 14.07 -2.08
N VAL A 26 0.84 13.03 -1.84
CA VAL A 26 -0.62 13.08 -1.95
C VAL A 26 -1.26 13.98 -0.89
N ASN A 27 -0.61 14.16 0.26
CA ASN A 27 -0.94 15.23 1.21
C ASN A 27 -0.27 16.53 0.74
N VAL A 28 -1.00 17.34 -0.03
CA VAL A 28 -0.46 18.56 -0.65
C VAL A 28 -0.55 19.72 0.34
N HIS A 29 0.59 20.10 0.93
CA HIS A 29 0.67 21.27 1.82
C HIS A 29 0.93 22.56 1.03
N ALA A 30 1.06 23.69 1.74
CA ALA A 30 1.11 25.02 1.14
C ALA A 30 2.27 25.22 0.15
N ALA A 31 3.44 24.62 0.41
CA ALA A 31 4.61 24.77 -0.45
C ALA A 31 4.51 23.92 -1.73
N GLU A 32 3.97 22.71 -1.61
CA GLU A 32 3.75 21.76 -2.69
C GLU A 32 2.59 22.21 -3.59
N ALA A 33 1.56 22.86 -3.02
CA ALA A 33 0.45 23.42 -3.80
C ALA A 33 0.95 24.38 -4.90
N ARG A 34 2.00 25.16 -4.62
CA ARG A 34 2.60 26.10 -5.58
C ARG A 34 3.28 25.43 -6.78
N LEU A 35 3.55 24.13 -6.74
CA LEU A 35 4.04 23.37 -7.90
C LEU A 35 3.04 23.38 -9.07
N LEU A 36 1.75 23.57 -8.80
CA LEU A 36 0.71 23.69 -9.83
C LEU A 36 0.74 25.04 -10.56
N THR A 37 1.30 26.08 -9.93
CA THR A 37 1.23 27.46 -10.42
C THR A 37 2.62 28.02 -10.67
N ASP A 38 3.15 28.82 -9.74
CA ASP A 38 4.35 29.62 -9.97
C ASP A 38 5.65 28.81 -9.88
N ARG A 39 5.60 27.59 -9.33
CA ARG A 39 6.74 26.65 -9.30
C ARG A 39 6.64 25.53 -10.33
N ILE A 40 5.72 25.62 -11.30
CA ILE A 40 5.54 24.59 -12.34
C ILE A 40 6.82 24.34 -13.15
N GLY A 41 7.72 25.33 -13.26
CA GLY A 41 9.03 25.17 -13.89
C GLY A 41 9.89 24.07 -13.26
N GLU A 42 9.81 23.88 -11.94
CA GLU A 42 10.56 22.81 -11.25
C GLU A 42 10.03 21.42 -11.66
N VAL A 43 8.72 21.30 -11.85
CA VAL A 43 8.08 20.07 -12.35
C VAL A 43 8.46 19.85 -13.82
N ALA A 44 8.52 20.92 -14.61
CA ALA A 44 8.90 20.86 -16.02
C ALA A 44 10.35 20.39 -16.21
N ASP A 45 11.27 20.82 -15.35
CA ASP A 45 12.66 20.36 -15.35
C ASP A 45 12.77 18.85 -15.07
N ILE A 46 12.02 18.35 -14.08
CA ILE A 46 11.93 16.91 -13.80
C ILE A 46 11.32 16.17 -15.00
N ALA A 47 10.22 16.67 -15.54
CA ALA A 47 9.56 16.07 -16.70
C ALA A 47 10.49 16.01 -17.92
N ALA A 48 11.29 17.05 -18.17
CA ALA A 48 12.26 17.07 -19.26
C ALA A 48 13.34 16.00 -19.12
N VAL A 49 13.76 15.68 -17.89
CA VAL A 49 14.76 14.63 -17.61
C VAL A 49 14.16 13.22 -17.74
N LEU A 50 12.89 13.05 -17.38
CA LEU A 50 12.21 11.75 -17.40
C LEU A 50 11.62 11.38 -18.77
N ARG A 51 11.23 12.37 -19.58
CA ARG A 51 10.61 12.20 -20.90
C ARG A 51 11.40 11.31 -21.87
N PRO A 52 12.74 11.40 -21.99
CA PRO A 52 13.52 10.52 -22.88
C PRO A 52 13.39 9.03 -22.55
N TYR A 53 12.95 8.69 -21.33
CA TYR A 53 12.73 7.32 -20.88
C TYR A 53 11.26 6.86 -21.00
N GLY A 54 10.39 7.68 -21.62
CA GLY A 54 8.97 7.38 -21.77
C GLY A 54 8.16 7.55 -20.48
N ILE A 55 8.69 8.26 -19.49
CA ILE A 55 8.05 8.46 -18.18
C ILE A 55 7.30 9.79 -18.16
N ARG A 56 5.97 9.75 -18.03
CA ARG A 56 5.14 10.94 -17.88
C ARG A 56 5.09 11.42 -16.44
N THR A 57 5.27 12.72 -16.27
CA THR A 57 5.18 13.36 -14.95
C THR A 57 3.73 13.68 -14.62
N HIS A 58 3.33 13.34 -13.41
CA HIS A 58 2.05 13.68 -12.79
C HIS A 58 2.29 14.55 -11.56
N LEU A 59 1.24 15.21 -11.09
CA LEU A 59 1.30 16.04 -9.89
C LEU A 59 0.14 15.70 -8.96
N SER A 60 0.44 15.48 -7.68
CA SER A 60 -0.58 15.47 -6.66
C SER A 60 -1.07 16.89 -6.40
N VAL A 61 -2.39 17.11 -6.40
CA VAL A 61 -2.99 18.44 -6.24
C VAL A 61 -3.96 18.48 -5.06
N SER A 62 -4.06 19.64 -4.41
CA SER A 62 -5.09 19.89 -3.40
C SER A 62 -6.40 20.24 -4.07
N PHE A 63 -7.51 19.61 -3.66
CA PHE A 63 -8.84 19.97 -4.17
C PHE A 63 -9.22 21.43 -3.85
N ALA A 64 -8.67 21.99 -2.75
CA ALA A 64 -8.88 23.38 -2.34
C ALA A 64 -7.95 24.39 -3.04
N ALA A 65 -7.19 24.00 -4.06
CA ALA A 65 -6.30 24.89 -4.80
C ALA A 65 -6.96 26.17 -5.36
N PRO A 66 -8.25 26.16 -5.81
CA PRO A 66 -8.93 27.40 -6.20
C PRO A 66 -8.97 28.45 -5.09
N ILE A 67 -9.09 28.03 -3.82
CA ILE A 67 -9.05 28.92 -2.66
C ILE A 67 -7.61 29.32 -2.36
N THR A 68 -6.74 28.33 -2.16
CA THR A 68 -5.40 28.57 -1.60
C THR A 68 -4.42 29.21 -2.59
N LEU A 69 -4.61 28.99 -3.89
CA LEU A 69 -3.76 29.53 -4.96
C LEU A 69 -4.52 30.50 -5.87
N GLY A 70 -5.83 30.34 -6.01
CA GLY A 70 -6.67 31.16 -6.90
C GLY A 70 -7.34 32.35 -6.24
N GLY A 71 -7.40 32.40 -4.90
CA GLY A 71 -8.10 33.45 -4.16
C GLY A 71 -9.62 33.41 -4.28
N LEU A 72 -10.20 32.29 -4.72
CA LEU A 72 -11.66 32.08 -4.72
C LEU A 72 -12.14 31.84 -3.28
N SER A 73 -13.42 32.11 -3.04
CA SER A 73 -14.07 31.85 -1.74
C SER A 73 -14.58 30.41 -1.58
N THR A 74 -14.51 29.59 -2.63
CA THR A 74 -15.03 28.22 -2.67
C THR A 74 -14.16 27.33 -3.55
N ALA A 75 -14.25 26.02 -3.34
CA ALA A 75 -13.72 24.98 -4.24
C ALA A 75 -14.83 23.98 -4.65
N ASP A 76 -16.09 24.41 -4.62
CA ASP A 76 -17.23 23.63 -5.10
C ASP A 76 -17.05 23.23 -6.58
N PRO A 77 -17.08 21.92 -6.93
CA PRO A 77 -16.90 21.46 -8.31
C PRO A 77 -17.99 21.91 -9.29
N LEU A 78 -19.14 22.36 -8.78
CA LEU A 78 -20.25 22.85 -9.60
C LEU A 78 -20.15 24.36 -9.87
N ASP A 79 -19.31 25.09 -9.14
CA ASP A 79 -19.12 26.53 -9.30
C ASP A 79 -18.37 26.86 -10.61
N GLY A 80 -18.92 27.82 -11.37
CA GLY A 80 -18.36 28.22 -12.66
C GLY A 80 -16.98 28.87 -12.59
N ALA A 81 -16.68 29.62 -11.52
CA ALA A 81 -15.37 30.21 -11.32
C ALA A 81 -14.32 29.15 -10.94
N VAL A 82 -14.70 28.14 -10.15
CA VAL A 82 -13.84 26.99 -9.83
C VAL A 82 -13.49 26.21 -11.10
N ARG A 83 -14.47 25.92 -11.95
CA ARG A 83 -14.24 25.26 -13.25
C ARG A 83 -13.31 26.07 -14.16
N GLY A 84 -13.56 27.37 -14.26
CA GLY A 84 -12.71 28.28 -15.04
C GLY A 84 -11.27 28.33 -14.52
N TRP A 85 -11.09 28.32 -13.20
CA TRP A 85 -9.77 28.32 -12.57
C TRP A 85 -8.98 27.04 -12.89
N TRP A 86 -9.60 25.86 -12.75
CA TRP A 86 -8.94 24.59 -13.07
C TRP A 86 -8.58 24.46 -14.55
N ALA A 87 -9.46 24.93 -15.45
CA ALA A 87 -9.18 24.95 -16.88
C ALA A 87 -7.95 25.81 -17.20
N GLU A 88 -7.87 27.02 -16.63
CA GLU A 88 -6.73 27.93 -16.85
C GLU A 88 -5.43 27.40 -16.21
N ALA A 89 -5.49 26.89 -14.97
CA ALA A 89 -4.33 26.30 -14.30
C ALA A 89 -3.77 25.13 -15.11
N THR A 90 -4.66 24.24 -15.58
CA THR A 90 -4.27 23.07 -16.39
C THR A 90 -3.69 23.48 -17.73
N ARG A 91 -4.28 24.49 -18.40
CA ARG A 91 -3.73 25.06 -19.63
C ARG A 91 -2.28 25.51 -19.44
N ARG A 92 -1.96 26.21 -18.35
CA ARG A 92 -0.59 26.65 -18.02
C ARG A 92 0.35 25.48 -17.72
N VAL A 93 -0.14 24.42 -17.07
CA VAL A 93 0.64 23.19 -16.85
C VAL A 93 1.05 22.59 -18.19
N TYR A 94 0.15 22.48 -19.16
CA TYR A 94 0.46 21.94 -20.49
C TYR A 94 1.31 22.87 -21.36
N GLU A 95 1.27 24.19 -21.14
CA GLU A 95 2.24 25.12 -21.74
C GLU A 95 3.67 24.85 -21.26
N ALA A 96 3.85 24.53 -19.98
CA ALA A 96 5.15 24.21 -19.40
C ALA A 96 5.58 22.74 -19.68
N ILE A 97 4.63 21.82 -19.72
CA ILE A 97 4.85 20.38 -19.83
C ILE A 97 3.85 19.79 -20.85
N PRO A 98 4.16 19.83 -22.17
CA PRO A 98 3.22 19.43 -23.21
C PRO A 98 2.72 17.98 -23.14
N ASP A 99 3.48 17.10 -22.48
CA ASP A 99 3.17 15.67 -22.28
C ASP A 99 2.84 15.34 -20.81
N PHE A 100 2.36 16.32 -20.05
CA PHE A 100 1.92 16.13 -18.67
C PHE A 100 0.91 14.98 -18.57
N GLY A 101 1.12 14.10 -17.59
CA GLY A 101 0.33 12.89 -17.43
C GLY A 101 -1.04 13.16 -16.81
N GLY A 102 -1.10 14.07 -15.85
CA GLY A 102 -2.33 14.46 -15.17
C GLY A 102 -2.17 14.54 -13.65
N TYR A 103 -3.28 14.44 -12.94
CA TYR A 103 -3.36 14.73 -11.51
C TYR A 103 -3.55 13.48 -10.66
N VAL A 104 -2.95 13.47 -9.46
CA VAL A 104 -3.27 12.51 -8.40
C VAL A 104 -4.00 13.24 -7.28
N VAL A 105 -5.09 12.69 -6.76
CA VAL A 105 -5.93 13.39 -5.78
C VAL A 105 -6.21 12.52 -4.58
N LYS A 106 -5.91 13.05 -3.39
CA LYS A 106 -6.45 12.58 -2.11
C LYS A 106 -7.42 13.65 -1.60
N ALA A 107 -8.69 13.29 -1.52
CA ALA A 107 -9.77 14.20 -1.14
C ALA A 107 -10.67 13.53 -0.07
N ASP A 108 -11.22 14.33 0.84
CA ASP A 108 -12.09 13.90 1.95
C ASP A 108 -11.51 12.76 2.82
N SER A 109 -10.18 12.77 2.99
CA SER A 109 -9.43 11.70 3.66
C SER A 109 -8.38 12.30 4.58
N GLU A 110 -8.37 11.90 5.85
CA GLU A 110 -7.41 12.36 6.88
C GLU A 110 -7.25 13.89 6.95
N GLY A 111 -8.38 14.60 6.86
CA GLY A 111 -8.43 16.07 6.90
C GLY A 111 -8.07 16.78 5.60
N GLN A 112 -7.77 16.05 4.51
CA GLN A 112 -7.62 16.66 3.19
C GLN A 112 -8.97 17.17 2.65
N PRO A 113 -9.02 18.37 2.05
CA PRO A 113 -10.26 18.93 1.52
C PRO A 113 -10.76 18.13 0.32
N GLY A 114 -12.07 18.11 0.11
CA GLY A 114 -12.70 17.42 -1.00
C GLY A 114 -14.14 17.86 -1.25
N PRO A 115 -14.82 17.22 -2.22
CA PRO A 115 -16.19 17.57 -2.60
C PRO A 115 -17.23 17.45 -1.47
N PHE A 116 -17.03 16.59 -0.45
CA PHE A 116 -17.99 16.45 0.65
C PHE A 116 -18.22 17.76 1.43
N ALA A 117 -17.20 18.62 1.51
CA ALA A 117 -17.34 19.94 2.15
C ALA A 117 -18.36 20.87 1.47
N TYR A 118 -18.74 20.57 0.22
CA TYR A 118 -19.68 21.32 -0.58
C TYR A 118 -20.98 20.54 -0.88
N GLY A 119 -21.14 19.36 -0.27
CA GLY A 119 -22.27 18.46 -0.55
C GLY A 119 -22.18 17.75 -1.91
N GLY A 120 -21.03 17.77 -2.57
CA GLY A 120 -20.80 17.09 -3.85
C GLY A 120 -20.29 15.67 -3.69
N SER A 121 -20.39 14.87 -4.75
CA SER A 121 -19.87 13.50 -4.80
C SER A 121 -18.41 13.43 -5.24
N HIS A 122 -17.75 12.28 -5.02
CA HIS A 122 -16.42 12.04 -5.56
C HIS A 122 -16.40 12.02 -7.10
N ALA A 123 -17.49 11.60 -7.75
CA ALA A 123 -17.59 11.64 -9.20
C ALA A 123 -17.62 13.10 -9.70
N GLU A 124 -18.38 13.99 -9.05
CA GLU A 124 -18.40 15.42 -9.40
C GLU A 124 -17.02 16.08 -9.21
N GLY A 125 -16.35 15.77 -8.10
CA GLY A 125 -14.99 16.26 -7.83
C GLY A 125 -13.96 15.75 -8.83
N ALA A 126 -14.00 14.47 -9.18
CA ALA A 126 -13.10 13.88 -10.18
C ALA A 126 -13.39 14.45 -11.59
N ASN A 127 -14.67 14.57 -11.96
CA ASN A 127 -15.10 15.02 -13.29
C ASN A 127 -14.76 16.49 -13.56
N LEU A 128 -14.73 17.34 -12.52
CA LEU A 128 -14.18 18.70 -12.61
C LEU A 128 -12.76 18.71 -13.18
N LEU A 129 -11.88 17.92 -12.58
CA LEU A 129 -10.47 17.84 -12.97
C LEU A 129 -10.31 17.09 -14.29
N ALA A 130 -11.12 16.07 -14.51
CA ALA A 130 -11.12 15.28 -15.73
C ALA A 130 -11.47 16.14 -16.95
N ALA A 131 -12.48 17.01 -16.83
CA ALA A 131 -12.85 17.99 -17.87
C ALA A 131 -11.76 19.02 -18.13
N ALA A 132 -11.02 19.46 -17.11
CA ALA A 132 -9.88 20.38 -17.29
C ALA A 132 -8.71 19.73 -18.05
N LEU A 133 -8.49 18.42 -17.86
CA LEU A 133 -7.44 17.64 -18.52
C LEU A 133 -7.82 17.11 -19.92
N GLU A 134 -9.12 16.97 -20.21
CA GLU A 134 -9.64 16.35 -21.44
C GLU A 134 -9.06 16.94 -22.73
N PRO A 135 -8.94 18.28 -22.91
CA PRO A 135 -8.38 18.86 -24.14
C PRO A 135 -6.93 18.46 -24.43
N PHE A 136 -6.23 17.95 -23.43
CA PHE A 136 -4.80 17.62 -23.48
C PHE A 136 -4.53 16.10 -23.36
N GLY A 137 -5.57 15.29 -23.15
CA GLY A 137 -5.46 13.84 -22.98
C GLY A 137 -4.86 13.39 -21.65
N GLY A 138 -4.95 14.22 -20.60
CA GLY A 138 -4.49 13.88 -19.25
C GLY A 138 -5.45 13.00 -18.46
N THR A 139 -4.95 12.37 -17.40
CA THR A 139 -5.72 11.45 -16.53
C THR A 139 -5.84 11.99 -15.10
N VAL A 140 -7.00 11.79 -14.47
CA VAL A 140 -7.17 12.01 -13.02
C VAL A 140 -7.07 10.67 -12.32
N HIS A 141 -6.08 10.51 -11.44
CA HIS A 141 -5.99 9.40 -10.51
C HIS A 141 -6.66 9.81 -9.18
N TRP A 142 -7.91 9.42 -9.01
CA TRP A 142 -8.69 9.73 -7.82
C TRP A 142 -8.54 8.62 -6.78
N ARG A 143 -7.94 8.89 -5.63
CA ARG A 143 -7.67 7.85 -4.63
C ARG A 143 -8.94 7.48 -3.86
N ALA A 144 -9.24 6.19 -3.79
CA ALA A 144 -10.37 5.63 -3.03
C ALA A 144 -10.07 5.40 -1.54
N PHE A 145 -8.95 5.92 -1.04
CA PHE A 145 -8.59 5.82 0.38
C PHE A 145 -9.37 6.84 1.21
N VAL A 146 -10.66 6.57 1.40
CA VAL A 146 -11.63 7.44 2.08
C VAL A 146 -12.32 6.63 3.18
N TYR A 147 -12.32 7.16 4.40
CA TYR A 147 -12.93 6.54 5.58
C TYR A 147 -13.13 7.58 6.69
N ASP A 148 -13.91 7.22 7.72
CA ASP A 148 -14.05 8.03 8.92
C ASP A 148 -12.79 7.95 9.81
N HIS A 149 -11.93 8.97 9.72
CA HIS A 149 -10.73 9.12 10.56
C HIS A 149 -11.03 9.75 11.93
N ARG A 150 -12.31 9.83 12.30
CA ARG A 150 -12.81 10.31 13.60
C ARG A 150 -13.77 9.30 14.25
N GLN A 151 -13.67 8.02 13.86
CA GLN A 151 -14.55 6.95 14.32
C GLN A 151 -14.50 6.83 15.86
N ASP A 152 -15.66 6.66 16.51
CA ASP A 152 -15.69 6.32 17.93
C ASP A 152 -15.35 4.83 18.12
N TRP A 153 -14.26 4.51 18.85
CA TRP A 153 -13.86 3.12 19.13
C TRP A 153 -14.93 2.29 19.85
N ARG A 154 -15.90 2.95 20.49
CA ARG A 154 -17.05 2.30 21.14
C ARG A 154 -18.07 1.80 20.13
N ASP A 155 -18.14 2.42 18.97
CA ASP A 155 -19.04 2.02 17.90
C ASP A 155 -18.45 0.85 17.12
N ARG A 156 -18.98 -0.34 17.42
CA ARG A 156 -18.64 -1.59 16.75
C ARG A 156 -19.49 -1.87 15.50
N THR A 157 -20.39 -0.97 15.13
CA THR A 157 -21.20 -1.08 13.91
C THR A 157 -20.53 -0.43 12.71
N THR A 158 -19.81 0.68 12.93
CA THR A 158 -18.96 1.29 11.90
C THR A 158 -17.70 0.46 11.66
N ASP A 159 -17.38 0.21 10.39
CA ASP A 159 -16.20 -0.55 9.99
C ASP A 159 -15.43 0.18 8.90
N ARG A 160 -14.20 0.59 9.21
CA ARG A 160 -13.29 1.22 8.26
C ARG A 160 -13.08 0.38 7.00
N ALA A 161 -13.05 -0.96 7.12
CA ALA A 161 -12.82 -1.83 5.97
C ALA A 161 -13.94 -1.71 4.90
N ARG A 162 -15.14 -1.32 5.31
CA ARG A 162 -16.28 -1.13 4.40
C ARG A 162 -16.25 0.17 3.63
N ALA A 163 -15.56 1.18 4.15
CA ALA A 163 -15.79 2.58 3.80
C ALA A 163 -15.57 2.86 2.31
N ALA A 164 -14.45 2.39 1.74
CA ALA A 164 -14.16 2.61 0.32
C ALA A 164 -15.24 2.00 -0.59
N TYR A 165 -15.70 0.78 -0.28
CA TYR A 165 -16.77 0.15 -1.05
C TYR A 165 -18.08 0.95 -0.95
N ASP A 166 -18.50 1.26 0.27
CA ASP A 166 -19.78 1.93 0.54
C ASP A 166 -19.81 3.37 -0.05
N HIS A 167 -18.66 4.05 -0.14
CA HIS A 167 -18.55 5.37 -0.76
C HIS A 167 -18.55 5.35 -2.29
N PHE A 168 -17.88 4.37 -2.92
CA PHE A 168 -17.58 4.44 -4.35
C PHE A 168 -18.49 3.56 -5.22
N VAL A 169 -18.95 2.40 -4.74
CA VAL A 169 -19.82 1.52 -5.55
C VAL A 169 -21.11 2.20 -6.02
N PRO A 170 -21.79 3.04 -5.21
CA PRO A 170 -22.96 3.78 -5.69
C PRO A 170 -22.68 4.75 -6.85
N LEU A 171 -21.42 5.10 -7.10
CA LEU A 171 -20.98 6.05 -8.14
C LEU A 171 -20.48 5.36 -9.42
N ASP A 172 -20.66 4.04 -9.55
CA ASP A 172 -20.18 3.33 -10.73
C ASP A 172 -20.82 3.84 -12.03
N GLY A 173 -19.97 4.13 -13.02
CA GLY A 173 -20.40 4.70 -14.30
C GLY A 173 -20.60 6.22 -14.29
N GLU A 174 -20.47 6.90 -13.15
CA GLU A 174 -20.55 8.36 -13.07
C GLU A 174 -19.21 9.07 -13.35
N PHE A 175 -18.10 8.35 -13.25
CA PHE A 175 -16.76 8.89 -13.52
C PHE A 175 -16.50 9.07 -15.02
N ALA A 176 -15.85 10.18 -15.39
CA ALA A 176 -15.43 10.46 -16.76
C ALA A 176 -14.42 9.42 -17.27
N GLY A 177 -14.34 9.23 -18.60
CA GLY A 177 -13.49 8.20 -19.22
C GLY A 177 -11.97 8.36 -18.98
N ASN A 178 -11.52 9.56 -18.60
CA ASN A 178 -10.15 9.86 -18.17
C ASN A 178 -9.98 10.03 -16.65
N ALA A 179 -10.99 9.67 -15.86
CA ALA A 179 -10.86 9.49 -14.42
C ALA A 179 -10.60 8.00 -14.11
N VAL A 180 -9.61 7.73 -13.27
CA VAL A 180 -9.19 6.40 -12.83
C VAL A 180 -9.27 6.36 -11.32
N LEU A 181 -10.08 5.46 -10.79
CA LEU A 181 -10.20 5.23 -9.36
C LEU A 181 -9.00 4.41 -8.87
N GLN A 182 -8.14 5.01 -8.06
CA GLN A 182 -6.93 4.38 -7.52
C GLN A 182 -7.22 3.78 -6.14
N VAL A 183 -7.21 2.45 -6.04
CA VAL A 183 -7.67 1.69 -4.87
C VAL A 183 -6.50 0.90 -4.28
N LYS A 184 -6.25 1.04 -2.97
CA LYS A 184 -5.26 0.21 -2.27
C LYS A 184 -5.59 -1.28 -2.44
N HIS A 185 -4.57 -2.14 -2.46
CA HIS A 185 -4.79 -3.57 -2.63
C HIS A 185 -5.69 -4.19 -1.57
N GLY A 186 -5.66 -3.67 -0.34
CA GLY A 186 -6.55 -4.04 0.74
C GLY A 186 -7.42 -2.87 1.22
N PRO A 187 -8.48 -3.15 1.99
CA PRO A 187 -9.47 -2.16 2.42
C PRO A 187 -9.03 -1.33 3.62
N MET A 188 -7.91 -1.64 4.28
CA MET A 188 -7.44 -0.95 5.48
C MET A 188 -6.32 0.03 5.15
N ASP A 189 -5.06 -0.39 5.23
CA ASP A 189 -3.91 0.50 5.07
C ASP A 189 -2.56 -0.22 4.91
N PHE A 190 -2.38 -0.98 3.82
CA PHE A 190 -1.10 -1.60 3.50
C PHE A 190 -0.48 -2.44 4.64
N GLN A 191 -1.32 -3.08 5.46
CA GLN A 191 -0.86 -3.95 6.54
C GLN A 191 -0.10 -5.15 5.96
N VAL A 192 0.65 -5.85 6.81
CA VAL A 192 1.49 -7.00 6.41
C VAL A 192 0.69 -8.07 5.64
N ARG A 193 -0.57 -8.26 6.01
CA ARG A 193 -1.55 -9.01 5.26
C ARG A 193 -2.92 -8.33 5.39
N GLU A 194 -3.62 -8.22 4.27
CA GLU A 194 -5.00 -7.80 4.18
C GLU A 194 -5.72 -8.69 3.16
N PRO A 195 -7.05 -8.87 3.26
CA PRO A 195 -7.81 -9.39 2.12
C PRO A 195 -7.78 -8.36 0.98
N VAL A 196 -8.02 -8.82 -0.25
CA VAL A 196 -8.11 -7.92 -1.40
C VAL A 196 -9.32 -7.00 -1.24
N SER A 197 -9.16 -5.69 -1.50
CA SER A 197 -10.24 -4.71 -1.40
C SER A 197 -11.46 -5.14 -2.24
N PRO A 198 -12.67 -5.26 -1.65
CA PRO A 198 -13.86 -5.69 -2.38
C PRO A 198 -14.32 -4.67 -3.44
N LEU A 199 -13.78 -3.44 -3.40
CA LEU A 199 -14.02 -2.44 -4.43
C LEU A 199 -13.41 -2.84 -5.79
N ILE A 200 -12.35 -3.68 -5.78
CA ILE A 200 -11.72 -4.21 -6.98
C ILE A 200 -12.67 -5.24 -7.60
N GLY A 201 -13.28 -4.87 -8.73
CA GLY A 201 -14.29 -5.69 -9.43
C GLY A 201 -15.74 -5.32 -9.14
N ALA A 202 -16.00 -4.39 -8.22
CA ALA A 202 -17.36 -3.94 -7.89
C ALA A 202 -17.87 -2.77 -8.73
N MET A 203 -17.04 -2.23 -9.65
CA MET A 203 -17.34 -1.03 -10.44
C MET A 203 -17.00 -1.21 -11.93
N PRO A 204 -17.72 -2.09 -12.67
CA PRO A 204 -17.42 -2.37 -14.08
C PRO A 204 -17.60 -1.16 -15.02
N GLY A 205 -18.36 -0.15 -14.62
CA GLY A 205 -18.53 1.11 -15.36
C GLY A 205 -17.38 2.11 -15.19
N THR A 206 -16.40 1.82 -14.32
CA THR A 206 -15.37 2.77 -13.88
C THR A 206 -13.97 2.21 -14.09
N ARG A 207 -13.04 3.03 -14.60
CA ARG A 207 -11.63 2.63 -14.74
C ARG A 207 -10.96 2.56 -13.37
N LEU A 208 -10.20 1.49 -13.14
CA LEU A 208 -9.54 1.21 -11.88
C LEU A 208 -8.01 1.22 -12.03
N ALA A 209 -7.31 1.64 -10.97
CA ALA A 209 -5.92 1.29 -10.74
C ALA A 209 -5.75 0.67 -9.33
N VAL A 210 -4.86 -0.30 -9.19
CA VAL A 210 -4.49 -0.89 -7.89
C VAL A 210 -3.26 -0.16 -7.34
N GLU A 211 -3.34 0.29 -6.10
CA GLU A 211 -2.27 0.95 -5.36
C GLU A 211 -1.59 -0.05 -4.40
N LEU A 212 -0.27 -0.17 -4.54
CA LEU A 212 0.63 -0.95 -3.70
C LEU A 212 1.56 0.01 -2.92
N GLN A 213 2.26 -0.53 -1.93
CA GLN A 213 3.23 0.24 -1.15
C GLN A 213 4.60 -0.43 -1.26
N ALA A 214 5.52 0.17 -2.01
CA ALA A 214 6.90 -0.33 -2.07
C ALA A 214 7.69 0.13 -0.85
N THR A 215 7.41 1.35 -0.35
CA THR A 215 7.92 1.79 0.96
C THR A 215 7.30 0.93 2.05
N GLN A 216 8.11 0.47 2.98
CA GLN A 216 7.70 -0.59 3.91
C GLN A 216 7.08 -0.02 5.20
N GLU A 217 6.08 0.85 5.11
CA GLU A 217 5.53 1.55 6.29
C GLU A 217 5.16 0.59 7.44
N TYR A 218 4.37 -0.44 7.13
CA TYR A 218 3.95 -1.49 8.07
C TYR A 218 4.73 -2.80 7.91
N THR A 219 5.60 -2.89 6.90
CA THR A 219 6.40 -4.08 6.56
C THR A 219 7.88 -3.90 6.90
N GLY A 220 8.19 -3.10 7.93
CA GLY A 220 9.50 -3.05 8.57
C GLY A 220 10.41 -1.89 8.18
N GLN A 221 9.89 -0.90 7.46
CA GLN A 221 10.48 0.42 7.16
C GLN A 221 11.88 0.37 6.52
N GLN A 222 12.13 -0.67 5.70
CA GLN A 222 13.46 -0.97 5.17
C GLN A 222 14.53 -1.10 6.27
N ARG A 223 14.12 -1.32 7.51
CA ARG A 223 14.95 -1.80 8.62
C ARG A 223 14.96 -3.32 8.67
N HIS A 224 13.83 -3.93 8.30
CA HIS A 224 13.67 -5.37 8.13
C HIS A 224 13.67 -5.73 6.64
N VAL A 225 14.28 -6.86 6.30
CA VAL A 225 14.13 -7.48 4.98
C VAL A 225 12.69 -7.99 4.85
N CYS A 226 11.98 -7.47 3.85
CA CYS A 226 10.64 -7.91 3.49
C CYS A 226 10.43 -7.69 1.99
N TRP A 227 10.67 -8.74 1.21
CA TRP A 227 10.40 -8.75 -0.22
C TRP A 227 8.92 -9.00 -0.47
N LEU A 228 8.25 -8.03 -1.08
CA LEU A 228 6.79 -7.94 -1.19
C LEU A 228 6.24 -8.60 -2.47
N GLY A 229 7.12 -9.12 -3.34
CA GLY A 229 6.74 -9.77 -4.59
C GLY A 229 5.69 -10.88 -4.44
N PRO A 230 5.84 -11.82 -3.48
CA PRO A 230 4.85 -12.86 -3.23
C PRO A 230 3.49 -12.29 -2.83
N MET A 231 3.46 -11.33 -1.90
CA MET A 231 2.22 -10.67 -1.45
C MET A 231 1.50 -9.98 -2.62
N TRP A 232 2.23 -9.20 -3.41
CA TRP A 232 1.64 -8.51 -4.56
C TRP A 232 1.14 -9.49 -5.63
N SER A 233 1.83 -10.60 -5.84
CA SER A 233 1.35 -11.64 -6.74
C SER A 233 0.10 -12.33 -6.21
N GLU A 234 -0.01 -12.60 -4.89
CA GLU A 234 -1.25 -13.12 -4.28
C GLU A 234 -2.43 -12.15 -4.56
N VAL A 235 -2.23 -10.85 -4.35
CA VAL A 235 -3.22 -9.81 -4.66
C VAL A 235 -3.59 -9.79 -6.13
N LEU A 236 -2.62 -9.68 -7.04
CA LEU A 236 -2.88 -9.48 -8.48
C LEU A 236 -3.50 -10.71 -9.14
N ARG A 237 -3.31 -11.90 -8.57
CA ARG A 237 -3.90 -13.16 -9.03
C ARG A 237 -5.23 -13.50 -8.38
N PHE A 238 -5.62 -12.78 -7.32
CA PHE A 238 -6.94 -12.91 -6.71
C PHE A 238 -8.03 -12.65 -7.75
N ARG A 239 -9.11 -13.44 -7.72
CA ARG A 239 -10.22 -13.35 -8.68
C ARG A 239 -11.46 -12.83 -7.97
N PRO A 240 -11.70 -11.51 -7.93
CA PRO A 240 -12.88 -10.97 -7.25
C PRO A 240 -14.18 -11.42 -7.93
N GLU A 241 -14.15 -11.68 -9.24
CA GLU A 241 -15.25 -12.24 -10.02
C GLU A 241 -14.79 -13.40 -10.92
N PRO A 242 -15.70 -14.28 -11.37
CA PRO A 242 -15.35 -15.36 -12.29
C PRO A 242 -14.75 -14.83 -13.60
N GLY A 243 -13.53 -15.26 -13.92
CA GLY A 243 -12.90 -15.02 -15.22
C GLY A 243 -11.84 -13.93 -15.26
N TRP A 244 -11.77 -13.05 -14.26
CA TRP A 244 -10.79 -11.96 -14.21
C TRP A 244 -10.02 -11.94 -12.89
N THR A 245 -8.70 -11.77 -12.95
CA THR A 245 -7.91 -11.44 -11.75
C THR A 245 -7.93 -9.94 -11.46
N ALA A 246 -7.59 -9.55 -10.22
CA ALA A 246 -7.43 -8.15 -9.83
C ALA A 246 -6.44 -7.40 -10.74
N GLY A 247 -5.32 -8.05 -11.11
CA GLY A 247 -4.35 -7.51 -12.06
C GLY A 247 -4.92 -7.33 -13.47
N GLU A 248 -5.79 -8.25 -13.92
CA GLU A 248 -6.47 -8.13 -15.21
C GLU A 248 -7.60 -7.10 -15.20
N LEU A 249 -8.25 -6.84 -14.06
CA LEU A 249 -9.24 -5.76 -13.93
C LEU A 249 -8.57 -4.38 -13.92
N ALA A 250 -7.36 -4.29 -13.37
CA ALA A 250 -6.60 -3.07 -13.32
C ALA A 250 -6.01 -2.63 -14.69
N ARG A 251 -6.03 -3.48 -15.74
CA ARG A 251 -5.43 -3.29 -17.09
C ARG A 251 -4.54 -2.05 -17.27
N GLY A 252 -3.30 -2.13 -16.80
CA GLY A 252 -2.29 -1.06 -16.96
C GLY A 252 -2.31 0.03 -15.89
N GLY A 253 -3.22 -0.03 -14.93
CA GLY A 253 -3.31 0.81 -13.74
C GLY A 253 -2.73 0.10 -12.52
N LEU A 254 -1.41 0.00 -12.42
CA LEU A 254 -0.73 -0.37 -11.17
C LEU A 254 0.12 0.80 -10.70
N VAL A 255 -0.08 1.20 -9.44
CA VAL A 255 0.60 2.34 -8.82
C VAL A 255 1.30 1.87 -7.56
N ALA A 256 2.49 2.37 -7.27
CA ALA A 256 3.15 2.13 -5.99
C ALA A 256 3.60 3.43 -5.32
N VAL A 257 3.44 3.49 -4.01
CA VAL A 257 4.14 4.47 -3.18
C VAL A 257 5.63 4.09 -3.15
N SER A 258 6.48 4.97 -3.68
CA SER A 258 7.91 4.72 -3.86
C SER A 258 8.64 4.47 -2.54
N ASN A 259 9.63 3.58 -2.56
CA ASN A 259 10.59 3.35 -1.47
C ASN A 259 11.94 4.04 -1.68
N ALA A 260 12.10 4.83 -2.75
CA ALA A 260 13.35 5.48 -3.08
C ALA A 260 13.50 6.84 -2.39
N GLY A 261 14.73 7.17 -2.02
CA GLY A 261 15.16 8.44 -1.45
C GLY A 261 16.60 8.77 -1.82
N ASP A 262 17.24 9.63 -1.02
CA ASP A 262 18.60 10.11 -1.27
C ASP A 262 19.72 9.25 -0.63
N ASP A 263 19.38 8.16 0.06
CA ASP A 263 20.36 7.17 0.51
C ASP A 263 21.15 6.60 -0.69
N PRO A 264 22.47 6.33 -0.59
CA PRO A 264 23.26 5.81 -1.72
C PRO A 264 22.72 4.53 -2.37
N PHE A 265 22.00 3.69 -1.62
CA PHE A 265 21.32 2.50 -2.14
C PHE A 265 19.90 2.77 -2.63
N TRP A 266 19.46 4.03 -2.66
CA TRP A 266 18.11 4.53 -2.97
C TRP A 266 17.06 4.13 -1.95
N THR A 267 17.00 2.86 -1.59
CA THR A 267 15.91 2.28 -0.80
C THR A 267 16.24 2.13 0.69
N GLY A 268 17.37 2.65 1.15
CA GLY A 268 17.87 2.56 2.53
C GLY A 268 18.40 1.16 2.89
N HIS A 269 17.60 0.12 2.63
CA HIS A 269 18.01 -1.27 2.61
C HIS A 269 18.42 -1.68 1.18
N PRO A 270 19.64 -2.18 0.95
CA PRO A 270 20.09 -2.61 -0.38
C PRO A 270 19.15 -3.64 -1.02
N LEU A 271 18.73 -4.66 -0.26
CA LEU A 271 17.80 -5.68 -0.76
C LEU A 271 16.37 -5.16 -1.04
N ALA A 272 15.97 -3.99 -0.53
CA ALA A 272 14.65 -3.41 -0.84
C ALA A 272 14.58 -2.82 -2.27
N GLN A 273 15.71 -2.75 -2.99
CA GLN A 273 15.72 -2.48 -4.44
C GLN A 273 14.91 -3.55 -5.20
N ALA A 274 14.89 -4.79 -4.71
CA ALA A 274 14.08 -5.87 -5.27
C ALA A 274 12.59 -5.50 -5.30
N ASN A 275 12.07 -4.79 -4.29
CA ASN A 275 10.67 -4.36 -4.26
C ASN A 275 10.33 -3.38 -5.40
N LEU A 276 11.19 -2.38 -5.65
CA LEU A 276 10.95 -1.44 -6.76
C LEU A 276 11.03 -2.15 -8.12
N TYR A 277 11.98 -3.06 -8.29
CA TYR A 277 12.11 -3.87 -9.50
C TYR A 277 10.88 -4.75 -9.70
N THR A 278 10.50 -5.55 -8.69
CA THR A 278 9.35 -6.45 -8.75
C THR A 278 8.06 -5.70 -9.03
N PHE A 279 7.84 -4.52 -8.44
CA PHE A 279 6.69 -3.68 -8.76
C PHE A 279 6.62 -3.37 -10.26
N GLY A 280 7.72 -2.89 -10.86
CA GLY A 280 7.75 -2.59 -12.29
C GLY A 280 7.45 -3.81 -13.16
N ARG A 281 8.04 -4.97 -12.82
CA ARG A 281 7.79 -6.22 -13.55
C ARG A 281 6.34 -6.69 -13.43
N LEU A 282 5.71 -6.57 -12.26
CA LEU A 282 4.30 -6.89 -12.07
C LEU A 282 3.36 -5.87 -12.73
N ALA A 283 3.74 -4.59 -12.80
CA ALA A 283 3.01 -3.59 -13.57
C ALA A 283 3.02 -3.91 -15.07
N TRP A 284 4.15 -4.41 -15.59
CA TRP A 284 4.28 -4.87 -16.97
C TRP A 284 3.54 -6.19 -17.22
N ARG A 285 3.64 -7.13 -16.27
CA ARG A 285 3.09 -8.48 -16.36
C ARG A 285 2.51 -8.93 -15.01
N PRO A 286 1.21 -8.68 -14.74
CA PRO A 286 0.60 -8.99 -13.45
C PRO A 286 0.55 -10.47 -13.09
N ASP A 287 0.65 -11.36 -14.09
CA ASP A 287 0.72 -12.82 -13.93
C ASP A 287 2.16 -13.36 -13.87
N ALA A 288 3.18 -12.51 -13.74
CA ALA A 288 4.56 -12.96 -13.61
C ALA A 288 4.76 -13.76 -12.31
N GLU A 289 5.57 -14.81 -12.39
CA GLU A 289 5.90 -15.62 -11.22
C GLU A 289 6.93 -14.86 -10.37
N PRO A 290 6.69 -14.62 -9.07
CA PRO A 290 7.56 -13.80 -8.23
C PRO A 290 9.01 -14.25 -8.20
N ARG A 291 9.27 -15.55 -8.08
CA ARG A 291 10.63 -16.08 -7.95
C ARG A 291 11.43 -15.85 -9.24
N ALA A 292 10.83 -16.00 -10.41
CA ALA A 292 11.45 -15.66 -11.68
C ALA A 292 11.78 -14.16 -11.79
N VAL A 293 10.92 -13.29 -11.24
CA VAL A 293 11.20 -11.85 -11.17
C VAL A 293 12.35 -11.57 -10.21
N LEU A 294 12.48 -12.31 -9.12
CA LEU A 294 13.62 -12.21 -8.21
C LEU A 294 14.91 -12.73 -8.86
N ASP A 295 14.86 -13.84 -9.61
CA ASP A 295 15.99 -14.36 -10.40
C ASP A 295 16.52 -13.28 -11.36
N GLU A 296 15.61 -12.60 -12.08
CA GLU A 296 15.95 -11.47 -12.96
C GLU A 296 16.65 -10.34 -12.17
N TRP A 297 16.11 -9.94 -11.02
CA TRP A 297 16.71 -8.89 -10.21
C TRP A 297 18.09 -9.26 -9.68
N ILE A 298 18.28 -10.50 -9.21
CA ILE A 298 19.57 -11.02 -8.73
C ILE A 298 20.59 -10.97 -9.86
N GLY A 299 20.24 -11.48 -11.04
CA GLY A 299 21.14 -11.48 -12.20
C GLY A 299 21.54 -10.09 -12.69
N LEU A 300 20.65 -9.09 -12.55
CA LEU A 300 20.94 -7.70 -12.90
C LEU A 300 21.74 -6.96 -11.82
N SER A 301 21.49 -7.26 -10.55
CA SER A 301 22.10 -6.57 -9.41
C SER A 301 23.47 -7.13 -9.03
N PHE A 302 23.68 -8.42 -9.28
CA PHE A 302 24.93 -9.13 -9.05
C PHE A 302 25.34 -9.91 -10.31
N PRO A 303 25.83 -9.20 -11.36
CA PRO A 303 26.32 -9.85 -12.56
C PRO A 303 27.43 -10.85 -12.24
N ASP A 304 27.39 -12.02 -12.89
CA ASP A 304 28.35 -13.12 -12.67
C ASP A 304 28.37 -13.67 -11.22
N ALA A 305 27.30 -13.45 -10.45
CA ALA A 305 27.17 -14.00 -9.10
C ALA A 305 27.42 -15.51 -9.08
N PRO A 306 28.32 -16.01 -8.21
CA PRO A 306 28.46 -17.44 -8.02
C PRO A 306 27.15 -18.02 -7.47
N ARG A 307 26.91 -19.31 -7.74
CA ARG A 307 25.70 -20.02 -7.28
C ARG A 307 25.45 -19.86 -5.79
N GLU A 308 26.50 -19.82 -4.98
CA GLU A 308 26.43 -19.61 -3.52
C GLU A 308 25.79 -18.26 -3.15
N LEU A 309 26.11 -17.17 -3.87
CA LEU A 309 25.49 -15.87 -3.66
C LEU A 309 24.01 -15.87 -4.06
N ALA A 310 23.69 -16.45 -5.22
CA ALA A 310 22.31 -16.55 -5.67
C ALA A 310 21.44 -17.37 -4.69
N ASP A 311 21.93 -18.56 -4.29
CA ASP A 311 21.25 -19.43 -3.32
C ASP A 311 21.06 -18.70 -1.97
N GLY A 312 22.07 -17.96 -1.50
CA GLY A 312 21.98 -17.17 -0.28
C GLY A 312 20.98 -16.01 -0.37
N LEU A 313 20.90 -15.32 -1.52
CA LEU A 313 19.90 -14.26 -1.76
C LEU A 313 18.48 -14.81 -1.75
N HIS A 314 18.23 -15.98 -2.36
CA HIS A 314 16.93 -16.65 -2.26
C HIS A 314 16.59 -17.05 -0.83
N ALA A 315 17.55 -17.65 -0.12
CA ALA A 315 17.36 -18.07 1.27
C ALA A 315 16.92 -16.90 2.17
N VAL A 316 17.39 -15.68 1.89
CA VAL A 316 17.02 -14.50 2.70
C VAL A 316 15.83 -13.70 2.16
N LEU A 317 15.44 -13.85 0.89
CA LEU A 317 14.35 -13.06 0.28
C LEU A 317 13.06 -13.84 0.06
N ASP A 318 13.12 -15.10 -0.41
CA ASP A 318 11.94 -15.87 -0.84
C ASP A 318 10.88 -15.96 0.29
N GLY A 319 11.31 -16.16 1.53
CA GLY A 319 10.45 -16.27 2.71
C GLY A 319 10.27 -14.99 3.53
N SER A 320 10.99 -13.91 3.20
CA SER A 320 11.16 -12.76 4.10
C SER A 320 9.86 -12.07 4.53
N TRP A 321 8.88 -11.96 3.64
CA TRP A 321 7.56 -11.43 3.98
C TRP A 321 6.82 -12.31 5.00
N ARG A 322 6.82 -13.64 4.81
CA ARG A 322 6.18 -14.57 5.75
C ARG A 322 6.92 -14.59 7.09
N THR A 323 8.25 -14.48 7.08
CA THR A 323 9.04 -14.32 8.31
C THR A 323 8.66 -13.04 9.05
N TYR A 324 8.51 -11.91 8.35
CA TYR A 324 8.04 -10.65 8.96
C TYR A 324 6.61 -10.77 9.51
N GLU A 325 5.72 -11.43 8.78
CA GLU A 325 4.35 -11.71 9.24
C GLU A 325 4.32 -12.55 10.52
N LYS A 326 5.16 -13.58 10.61
CA LYS A 326 5.20 -14.51 11.74
C LYS A 326 5.35 -13.82 13.10
N TYR A 327 6.22 -12.82 13.21
CA TYR A 327 6.42 -12.09 14.46
C TYR A 327 5.64 -10.77 14.56
N THR A 328 4.72 -10.46 13.64
CA THR A 328 3.92 -9.23 13.73
C THR A 328 2.44 -9.53 13.99
N ALA A 329 1.51 -8.72 13.47
CA ALA A 329 0.09 -8.88 13.78
C ALA A 329 -0.44 -10.24 13.25
N PRO A 330 -1.05 -11.08 14.10
CA PRO A 330 -1.39 -12.45 13.74
C PRO A 330 -2.65 -12.54 12.89
N LEU A 331 -2.71 -13.58 12.03
CA LEU A 331 -3.93 -14.06 11.36
C LEU A 331 -4.73 -12.95 10.65
N GLY A 332 -4.02 -11.99 10.06
CA GLY A 332 -4.58 -10.91 9.24
C GLY A 332 -5.22 -9.76 10.01
N VAL A 333 -5.18 -9.73 11.35
CA VAL A 333 -5.85 -8.66 12.13
C VAL A 333 -5.27 -7.26 11.88
N GLY A 334 -3.99 -7.19 11.48
CA GLY A 334 -3.27 -5.96 11.18
C GLY A 334 -2.93 -5.11 12.41
N PHE A 335 -2.32 -3.96 12.16
CA PHE A 335 -1.90 -2.96 13.14
C PHE A 335 -0.96 -3.53 14.20
N MET A 336 -1.30 -3.40 15.48
CA MET A 336 -0.41 -3.69 16.61
C MET A 336 0.94 -2.93 16.53
N VAL A 337 0.95 -1.76 15.87
CA VAL A 337 2.15 -0.92 15.70
C VAL A 337 2.12 0.32 16.57
N GLN A 338 3.29 0.88 16.85
CA GLN A 338 3.40 2.19 17.51
C GLN A 338 2.68 3.30 16.73
N PRO A 339 1.84 4.12 17.40
CA PRO A 339 1.16 5.25 16.76
C PRO A 339 2.10 6.30 16.16
N GLY A 340 1.64 6.96 15.11
CA GLY A 340 2.35 8.03 14.41
C GLY A 340 3.43 7.52 13.46
N HIS A 341 4.47 6.86 13.98
CA HIS A 341 5.60 6.42 13.17
C HIS A 341 5.53 4.95 12.72
N HIS A 342 4.55 4.17 13.20
CA HIS A 342 4.19 2.82 12.70
C HIS A 342 5.29 1.75 12.80
N TYR A 343 6.33 1.97 13.61
CA TYR A 343 7.46 1.05 13.72
C TYR A 343 7.51 0.35 15.07
N GLY A 344 7.57 -0.98 15.06
CA GLY A 344 7.68 -1.79 16.26
C GLY A 344 6.34 -2.06 16.95
N PRO A 345 6.32 -3.00 17.91
CA PRO A 345 5.11 -3.48 18.55
C PRO A 345 4.47 -2.42 19.44
N SER A 346 3.15 -2.34 19.37
CA SER A 346 2.26 -1.69 20.33
C SER A 346 0.87 -2.28 20.11
N VAL A 347 0.56 -3.40 20.80
CA VAL A 347 -0.65 -4.19 20.53
C VAL A 347 -1.90 -3.31 20.64
N ASP A 348 -2.07 -2.60 21.76
CA ASP A 348 -3.16 -1.63 21.97
C ASP A 348 -2.89 -0.24 21.38
N GLY A 349 -1.87 -0.07 20.54
CA GLY A 349 -1.38 1.25 20.10
C GLY A 349 -2.48 2.14 19.53
N TYR A 350 -3.36 1.56 18.70
CA TYR A 350 -4.51 2.25 18.12
C TYR A 350 -5.88 1.75 18.61
N GLU A 351 -5.93 0.80 19.56
CA GLU A 351 -7.16 0.09 19.96
C GLU A 351 -8.24 1.04 20.53
N TYR A 352 -7.83 2.14 21.17
CA TYR A 352 -8.74 3.16 21.73
C TYR A 352 -8.63 4.53 21.03
N SER A 353 -8.13 4.53 19.79
CA SER A 353 -7.92 5.71 18.97
C SER A 353 -9.07 5.93 17.97
N PRO A 354 -9.15 7.08 17.27
CA PRO A 354 -10.28 7.37 16.39
C PRO A 354 -10.12 6.85 14.95
N TRP A 355 -9.19 5.91 14.70
CA TRP A 355 -8.77 5.56 13.34
C TRP A 355 -9.50 4.37 12.72
N GLY A 356 -10.39 3.70 13.46
CA GLY A 356 -11.14 2.54 12.97
C GLY A 356 -10.31 1.25 12.85
N THR A 357 -9.26 1.11 13.68
CA THR A 357 -8.21 0.09 13.53
C THR A 357 -8.11 -0.78 14.79
N TYR A 358 -9.16 -1.55 15.05
CA TYR A 358 -9.35 -2.27 16.31
C TYR A 358 -9.19 -3.78 16.10
N HIS A 359 -8.64 -4.47 17.09
CA HIS A 359 -8.54 -5.92 17.14
C HIS A 359 -9.46 -6.56 18.19
N PHE A 360 -10.05 -5.76 19.09
CA PHE A 360 -11.03 -6.20 20.10
C PHE A 360 -10.56 -7.36 20.97
N ALA A 361 -9.27 -7.36 21.32
CA ALA A 361 -8.70 -8.40 22.16
C ALA A 361 -9.19 -8.21 23.60
N ASP A 362 -9.80 -9.24 24.16
CA ASP A 362 -10.19 -9.31 25.56
C ASP A 362 -9.60 -10.56 26.22
N ARG A 363 -10.11 -10.93 27.40
CA ARG A 363 -9.58 -12.07 28.15
C ARG A 363 -9.95 -13.43 27.55
N ASP A 364 -10.96 -13.47 26.68
CA ASP A 364 -11.55 -14.69 26.15
C ASP A 364 -11.23 -14.89 24.66
N GLY A 365 -11.04 -13.80 23.91
CA GLY A 365 -10.75 -13.87 22.47
C GLY A 365 -10.22 -12.58 21.84
N ILE A 366 -10.14 -12.61 20.51
CA ILE A 366 -9.62 -11.53 19.66
C ILE A 366 -10.27 -11.61 18.26
N GLY A 367 -10.28 -10.49 17.53
CA GLY A 367 -10.59 -10.39 16.12
C GLY A 367 -11.75 -9.43 15.85
N VAL A 368 -12.08 -9.22 14.58
CA VAL A 368 -13.18 -8.33 14.20
C VAL A 368 -14.29 -9.16 13.60
N ASP A 369 -15.50 -9.14 14.17
CA ASP A 369 -16.65 -9.81 13.54
C ASP A 369 -17.12 -9.00 12.33
N ARG A 370 -16.71 -9.44 11.15
CA ARG A 370 -17.07 -8.88 9.84
C ARG A 370 -18.07 -9.75 9.09
N SER A 371 -18.64 -10.76 9.75
CA SER A 371 -19.66 -11.63 9.17
C SER A 371 -20.96 -10.87 8.90
N VAL A 372 -21.75 -11.35 7.94
CA VAL A 372 -23.06 -10.76 7.61
C VAL A 372 -24.10 -11.00 8.71
N LYS A 373 -23.98 -12.09 9.46
CA LYS A 373 -25.02 -12.51 10.41
C LYS A 373 -24.97 -11.77 11.74
N SER A 374 -23.78 -11.50 12.27
CA SER A 374 -23.58 -10.93 13.61
C SER A 374 -22.62 -9.76 13.66
N GLY A 375 -21.86 -9.52 12.58
CA GLY A 375 -20.81 -8.53 12.51
C GLY A 375 -21.19 -7.28 11.72
N THR A 376 -20.16 -6.61 11.20
CA THR A 376 -20.27 -5.39 10.38
C THR A 376 -20.80 -5.68 8.95
N GLY A 377 -20.90 -6.95 8.58
CA GLY A 377 -21.33 -7.38 7.24
C GLY A 377 -20.35 -7.09 6.11
N PHE A 378 -19.09 -6.73 6.41
CA PHE A 378 -18.06 -6.50 5.40
C PHE A 378 -17.83 -7.72 4.49
N ALA A 379 -17.91 -8.95 5.02
CA ALA A 379 -17.79 -10.16 4.20
C ALA A 379 -18.81 -10.22 3.05
N GLY A 380 -19.97 -9.57 3.22
CA GLY A 380 -21.02 -9.49 2.19
C GLY A 380 -20.74 -8.49 1.07
N GLN A 381 -19.67 -7.71 1.13
CA GLN A 381 -19.24 -6.82 0.02
C GLN A 381 -18.53 -7.59 -1.10
N TYR A 382 -18.10 -8.82 -0.85
CA TYR A 382 -17.50 -9.67 -1.89
C TYR A 382 -18.57 -10.39 -2.71
N GLY A 383 -18.24 -10.74 -3.95
CA GLY A 383 -19.00 -11.72 -4.73
C GLY A 383 -18.77 -13.15 -4.23
N GLU A 384 -19.66 -14.08 -4.58
CA GLU A 384 -19.42 -15.51 -4.37
C GLU A 384 -18.27 -16.02 -5.26
N PRO A 385 -17.43 -16.96 -4.79
CA PRO A 385 -17.56 -17.74 -3.55
C PRO A 385 -16.95 -17.08 -2.30
N TRP A 386 -16.37 -15.88 -2.42
CA TRP A 386 -15.61 -15.24 -1.34
C TRP A 386 -16.48 -14.79 -0.17
N ALA A 387 -17.67 -14.26 -0.46
CA ALA A 387 -18.63 -13.92 0.57
C ALA A 387 -18.96 -15.14 1.46
N GLY A 388 -19.28 -16.29 0.85
CA GLY A 388 -19.51 -17.53 1.58
C GLY A 388 -18.27 -18.02 2.34
N LEU A 389 -17.09 -17.97 1.72
CA LEU A 389 -15.82 -18.40 2.31
C LEU A 389 -15.48 -17.61 3.58
N TYR A 390 -15.58 -16.27 3.52
CA TYR A 390 -15.24 -15.35 4.61
C TYR A 390 -16.36 -15.19 5.64
N ALA A 391 -17.59 -15.65 5.36
CA ALA A 391 -18.71 -15.49 6.29
C ALA A 391 -18.69 -16.49 7.47
N SER A 392 -17.88 -17.55 7.42
CA SER A 392 -17.81 -18.58 8.47
C SER A 392 -16.36 -18.81 8.93
N PRO A 393 -16.11 -18.86 10.25
CA PRO A 393 -14.77 -19.16 10.77
C PRO A 393 -14.28 -20.56 10.35
N ASP A 394 -15.19 -21.51 10.11
CA ASP A 394 -14.82 -22.87 9.68
C ASP A 394 -14.19 -22.87 8.28
N THR A 395 -14.68 -22.00 7.38
CA THR A 395 -14.23 -21.94 5.97
C THR A 395 -13.20 -20.84 5.73
N CYS A 396 -13.19 -19.77 6.53
CA CYS A 396 -12.30 -18.63 6.37
C CYS A 396 -10.83 -19.05 6.50
N PRO A 397 -9.93 -18.70 5.55
CA PRO A 397 -8.51 -19.05 5.65
C PRO A 397 -7.88 -18.56 6.96
N ASP A 398 -7.01 -19.38 7.56
CA ASP A 398 -6.41 -19.07 8.87
C ASP A 398 -5.71 -17.70 8.85
N GLU A 399 -4.99 -17.40 7.77
CA GLU A 399 -4.23 -16.16 7.59
C GLU A 399 -5.08 -14.89 7.52
N LEU A 400 -6.41 -15.00 7.42
CA LEU A 400 -7.35 -13.88 7.45
C LEU A 400 -8.43 -14.04 8.52
N LEU A 401 -8.33 -15.06 9.38
CA LEU A 401 -9.37 -15.40 10.34
C LEU A 401 -9.72 -14.22 11.25
N LEU A 402 -8.72 -13.55 11.84
CA LEU A 402 -8.94 -12.45 12.78
C LEU A 402 -9.32 -11.13 12.09
N PHE A 403 -9.10 -11.04 10.77
CA PHE A 403 -9.69 -9.98 9.97
C PHE A 403 -11.21 -10.14 9.88
N PHE A 404 -11.72 -11.38 9.74
CA PHE A 404 -13.15 -11.60 9.49
C PHE A 404 -13.99 -12.02 10.70
N HIS A 405 -13.36 -12.56 11.75
CA HIS A 405 -14.06 -13.12 12.89
C HIS A 405 -13.43 -12.71 14.22
N HIS A 406 -14.28 -12.38 15.20
CA HIS A 406 -13.90 -12.42 16.61
C HIS A 406 -14.11 -13.85 17.12
N VAL A 407 -13.04 -14.48 17.60
CA VAL A 407 -13.02 -15.89 18.02
C VAL A 407 -12.36 -16.05 19.39
N PRO A 408 -12.74 -17.08 20.17
CA PRO A 408 -12.07 -17.37 21.41
C PRO A 408 -10.63 -17.82 21.16
N TYR A 409 -9.73 -17.57 22.11
CA TYR A 409 -8.32 -18.00 22.02
C TYR A 409 -8.14 -19.51 21.80
N GLY A 410 -9.09 -20.32 22.27
CA GLY A 410 -9.12 -21.77 22.08
C GLY A 410 -9.68 -22.25 20.74
N HIS A 411 -10.10 -21.35 19.83
CA HIS A 411 -10.54 -21.74 18.49
C HIS A 411 -9.41 -22.47 17.75
N VAL A 412 -9.71 -23.62 17.15
CA VAL A 412 -8.73 -24.48 16.46
C VAL A 412 -8.69 -24.10 14.99
N LEU A 413 -7.52 -23.65 14.55
CA LEU A 413 -7.20 -23.30 13.18
C LEU A 413 -7.15 -24.56 12.27
N LYS A 414 -7.16 -24.36 10.96
CA LYS A 414 -6.96 -25.46 9.99
C LYS A 414 -5.60 -26.14 10.14
N SER A 415 -4.61 -25.40 10.64
CA SER A 415 -3.31 -25.96 11.06
C SER A 415 -3.38 -26.95 12.23
N GLY A 416 -4.50 -27.02 12.97
CA GLY A 416 -4.67 -27.83 14.17
C GLY A 416 -4.20 -27.15 15.47
N LYS A 417 -3.51 -26.00 15.38
CA LYS A 417 -3.16 -25.17 16.53
C LYS A 417 -4.36 -24.35 16.98
N THR A 418 -4.45 -24.01 18.27
CA THR A 418 -5.38 -22.97 18.72
C THR A 418 -4.90 -21.60 18.27
N VAL A 419 -5.78 -20.60 18.21
CA VAL A 419 -5.41 -19.20 17.92
C VAL A 419 -4.28 -18.73 18.84
N ILE A 420 -4.39 -18.96 20.14
CA ILE A 420 -3.38 -18.51 21.10
C ILE A 420 -2.04 -19.25 20.93
N GLN A 421 -2.05 -20.56 20.67
CA GLN A 421 -0.82 -21.30 20.43
C GLN A 421 -0.16 -20.87 19.11
N HIS A 422 -0.96 -20.62 18.07
CA HIS A 422 -0.45 -20.10 16.82
C HIS A 422 0.27 -18.77 17.02
N ILE A 423 -0.32 -17.84 17.78
CA ILE A 423 0.31 -16.55 18.10
C ILE A 423 1.67 -16.80 18.75
N TYR A 424 1.76 -17.62 19.80
CA TYR A 424 3.04 -17.88 20.45
C TYR A 424 4.07 -18.49 19.51
N ASP A 425 3.68 -19.57 18.82
CA ASP A 425 4.57 -20.34 17.97
C ASP A 425 5.14 -19.48 16.84
N THR A 426 4.31 -18.74 16.11
CA THR A 426 4.80 -17.91 15.00
C THR A 426 5.74 -16.81 15.46
N HIS A 427 5.50 -16.23 16.63
CA HIS A 427 6.38 -15.20 17.17
C HIS A 427 7.74 -15.76 17.60
N PHE A 428 7.81 -17.00 18.12
CA PHE A 428 9.08 -17.68 18.38
C PHE A 428 9.78 -18.09 17.08
N GLU A 429 9.08 -18.83 16.20
CA GLU A 429 9.59 -19.29 14.91
C GLU A 429 10.11 -18.13 14.04
N GLY A 430 9.40 -17.00 14.02
CA GLY A 430 9.79 -15.82 13.24
C GLY A 430 11.11 -15.21 13.70
N VAL A 431 11.44 -15.26 15.00
CA VAL A 431 12.75 -14.81 15.51
C VAL A 431 13.85 -15.79 15.09
N GLU A 432 13.58 -17.10 15.17
CA GLU A 432 14.53 -18.14 14.74
C GLU A 432 14.87 -18.01 13.25
N GLU A 433 13.86 -17.78 12.40
CA GLU A 433 14.05 -17.54 10.97
C GLU A 433 14.88 -16.28 10.69
N VAL A 434 14.75 -15.22 11.50
CA VAL A 434 15.60 -14.02 11.39
C VAL A 434 17.04 -14.32 11.78
N GLU A 435 17.26 -15.13 12.82
CA GLU A 435 18.61 -15.56 13.24
C GLU A 435 19.29 -16.40 12.15
N GLU A 436 18.54 -17.31 11.51
CA GLU A 436 19.01 -18.10 10.37
C GLU A 436 19.34 -17.21 9.17
N ALA A 437 18.42 -16.34 8.75
CA ALA A 437 18.63 -15.43 7.62
C ALA A 437 19.84 -14.50 7.83
N ARG A 438 20.04 -14.02 9.07
CA ARG A 438 21.24 -13.26 9.46
C ARG A 438 22.52 -14.09 9.32
N SER A 439 22.50 -15.36 9.75
CA SER A 439 23.64 -16.27 9.60
C SER A 439 23.96 -16.55 8.14
N VAL A 440 22.94 -16.77 7.30
CA VAL A 440 23.10 -16.92 5.85
C VAL A 440 23.71 -15.66 5.25
N TRP A 441 23.20 -14.47 5.56
CA TRP A 441 23.80 -13.23 5.04
C TRP A 441 25.25 -13.04 5.48
N ALA A 442 25.58 -13.40 6.74
CA ALA A 442 26.93 -13.32 7.24
C ALA A 442 27.90 -14.24 6.46
N SER A 443 27.45 -15.42 6.02
CA SER A 443 28.30 -16.34 5.23
C SER A 443 28.58 -15.85 3.81
N LEU A 444 27.80 -14.89 3.29
CA LEU A 444 28.01 -14.29 1.97
C LEU A 444 29.11 -13.20 1.96
N ALA A 445 29.80 -12.99 3.08
CA ALA A 445 30.91 -12.05 3.17
C ALA A 445 32.00 -12.40 2.13
N GLY A 446 32.43 -11.39 1.36
CA GLY A 446 33.41 -11.57 0.29
C GLY A 446 32.83 -12.00 -1.06
N LEU A 447 31.54 -12.38 -1.13
CA LEU A 447 30.81 -12.60 -2.38
C LEU A 447 30.03 -11.36 -2.83
N VAL A 448 29.81 -10.42 -1.91
CA VAL A 448 29.07 -9.17 -2.11
C VAL A 448 30.01 -7.98 -1.90
N ASP A 449 29.74 -6.86 -2.59
CA ASP A 449 30.41 -5.58 -2.32
C ASP A 449 30.43 -5.28 -0.80
N PRO A 450 31.59 -4.90 -0.22
CA PRO A 450 31.71 -4.71 1.23
C PRO A 450 30.73 -3.69 1.83
N ALA A 451 30.39 -2.62 1.10
CA ALA A 451 29.46 -1.62 1.60
C ALA A 451 28.02 -2.14 1.61
N CYS A 452 27.63 -2.88 0.56
CA CYS A 452 26.35 -3.59 0.52
C CYS A 452 26.24 -4.64 1.63
N HIS A 453 27.25 -5.51 1.78
CA HIS A 453 27.30 -6.54 2.82
C HIS A 453 27.16 -5.93 4.21
N SER A 454 27.97 -4.91 4.52
CA SER A 454 27.94 -4.25 5.82
C SER A 454 26.61 -3.55 6.11
N ARG A 455 25.99 -2.89 5.11
CA ARG A 455 24.70 -2.23 5.31
C ARG A 455 23.58 -3.23 5.59
N VAL A 456 23.53 -4.35 4.88
CA VAL A 456 22.52 -5.39 5.12
C VAL A 456 22.78 -6.08 6.47
N ALA A 457 24.04 -6.32 6.84
CA ALA A 457 24.37 -6.87 8.17
C ALA A 457 23.89 -5.95 9.31
N GLU A 458 24.11 -4.63 9.20
CA GLU A 458 23.57 -3.63 10.15
C GLU A 458 22.04 -3.72 10.26
N ARG A 459 21.35 -3.91 9.12
CA ARG A 459 19.89 -4.04 9.08
C ARG A 459 19.42 -5.34 9.72
N TYR A 460 20.15 -6.44 9.58
CA TYR A 460 19.83 -7.68 10.29
C TYR A 460 19.98 -7.59 11.81
N GLU A 461 20.93 -6.78 12.32
CA GLU A 461 21.00 -6.53 13.77
C GLU A 461 19.74 -5.81 14.28
N GLU A 462 19.29 -4.79 13.54
CA GLU A 462 18.05 -4.07 13.86
C GLU A 462 16.81 -4.96 13.69
N GLN A 463 16.75 -5.78 12.64
CA GLN A 463 15.66 -6.73 12.40
C GLN A 463 15.59 -7.78 13.52
N LEU A 464 16.72 -8.34 13.96
CA LEU A 464 16.77 -9.30 15.06
C LEU A 464 16.33 -8.67 16.38
N ARG A 465 16.81 -7.46 16.67
CA ARG A 465 16.36 -6.70 17.84
C ARG A 465 14.85 -6.44 17.78
N GLY A 466 14.35 -5.97 16.63
CA GLY A 466 12.94 -5.67 16.41
C GLY A 466 12.05 -6.92 16.51
N ALA A 467 12.45 -8.04 15.91
CA ALA A 467 11.70 -9.30 15.95
C ALA A 467 11.60 -9.84 17.39
N ARG A 468 12.66 -9.72 18.19
CA ARG A 468 12.63 -10.08 19.62
C ARG A 468 11.68 -9.20 20.43
N GLU A 469 11.69 -7.89 20.20
CA GLU A 469 10.75 -6.96 20.84
C GLU A 469 9.30 -7.31 20.48
N TRP A 470 9.04 -7.56 19.20
CA TRP A 470 7.74 -7.98 18.70
C TRP A 470 7.26 -9.27 19.37
N ARG A 471 8.09 -10.33 19.35
CA ARG A 471 7.80 -11.60 20.01
C ARG A 471 7.46 -11.42 21.48
N ASP A 472 8.34 -10.75 22.22
CA ASP A 472 8.22 -10.67 23.67
C ASP A 472 7.00 -9.83 24.08
N GLN A 473 6.74 -8.71 23.40
CA GLN A 473 5.60 -7.85 23.70
C GLN A 473 4.27 -8.48 23.32
N VAL A 474 4.17 -9.09 22.13
CA VAL A 474 2.94 -9.74 21.67
C VAL A 474 2.63 -10.98 22.53
N ASN A 475 3.60 -11.86 22.75
CA ASN A 475 3.40 -13.06 23.58
C ASN A 475 3.05 -12.68 25.03
N SER A 476 3.72 -11.68 25.60
CA SER A 476 3.40 -11.20 26.96
C SER A 476 2.02 -10.59 27.04
N TYR A 477 1.60 -9.82 26.04
CA TYR A 477 0.27 -9.22 25.99
C TYR A 477 -0.82 -10.30 25.97
N PHE A 478 -0.69 -11.27 25.07
CA PHE A 478 -1.67 -12.34 24.93
C PHE A 478 -1.66 -13.32 26.09
N PHE A 479 -0.50 -13.58 26.73
CA PHE A 479 -0.45 -14.32 27.98
C PHE A 479 -1.20 -13.59 29.10
N ARG A 480 -0.97 -12.29 29.25
CA ARG A 480 -1.64 -11.46 30.28
C ARG A 480 -3.16 -11.37 30.09
N LYS A 481 -3.65 -11.38 28.85
CA LYS A 481 -5.09 -11.39 28.56
C LYS A 481 -5.71 -12.78 28.71
N SER A 482 -5.15 -13.78 28.03
CA SER A 482 -5.74 -15.12 27.94
C SER A 482 -5.55 -15.97 29.19
N GLY A 483 -4.44 -15.77 29.92
CA GLY A 483 -4.00 -16.66 31.01
C GLY A 483 -3.57 -18.05 30.55
N VAL A 484 -3.47 -18.30 29.23
CA VAL A 484 -3.05 -19.58 28.65
C VAL A 484 -1.52 -19.57 28.48
N PRO A 485 -0.77 -20.47 29.14
CA PRO A 485 0.68 -20.56 28.97
C PRO A 485 1.06 -21.00 27.56
N ALA A 486 2.25 -20.58 27.12
CA ALA A 486 2.82 -20.91 25.82
C ALA A 486 3.29 -22.35 25.68
#